data_AF-A0A0H3AW47-F1
#
_entry.id   AF-A0A0H3AW47-F1
#
_cell.length_a   1.000
_cell.length_b   1.000
_cell.length_c   1.000
_cell.angle_alpha   90.00
_cell.angle_beta   90.00
_cell.angle_gamma   90.00
#
_symmetry.space_group_name_H-M   'P 1'
#
loop_
_entity.id
_entity.type
_entity.pdbx_description
1 polymer ?
#
loop_
_entity_poly.entity_id
_entity_poly.type
_entity_poly.pdbx_seq_one_letter_code
_entity_poly.pdbx_strand_id
1 'polypeptide(L)' 'MIKDILLGPIHPRIGGIILANIEKLSQLKDILREDPFYINNISEYAITNFTPTKWNKNLNIFFQKHE' A
#
# COMPACT_ATOMS: atom_id res chain seq x y z
N MET A 1 5.96 -12.76 -0.29
CA MET A 1 5.90 -11.92 -1.51
C MET A 1 4.52 -11.30 -1.57
N ILE A 2 4.45 -9.97 -1.47
CA ILE A 2 3.17 -9.26 -1.46
C ILE A 2 2.66 -9.24 -2.90
N LYS A 3 1.56 -9.93 -3.17
CA LYS A 3 1.04 -10.07 -4.54
C LYS A 3 0.32 -8.81 -5.02
N ASP A 4 -0.25 -8.02 -4.10
CA ASP A 4 -1.22 -6.97 -4.42
C ASP A 4 -0.85 -5.61 -3.79
N ILE A 5 0.25 -5.02 -4.26
CA ILE A 5 0.62 -3.62 -3.96
C ILE A 5 0.74 -2.81 -5.25
N LEU A 6 0.20 -1.60 -5.23
CA LEU A 6 0.52 -0.53 -6.18
C LEU A 6 1.30 0.55 -5.44
N LEU A 7 2.36 1.07 -6.05
CA LEU A 7 3.16 2.14 -5.46
C LEU A 7 3.66 3.12 -6.51
N GLY A 8 3.84 4.38 -6.14
CA GLY A 8 4.40 5.38 -7.04
C GLY A 8 4.54 6.77 -6.42
N PRO A 9 5.32 7.66 -7.05
CA PRO A 9 5.51 9.02 -6.59
C PRO A 9 4.24 9.88 -6.79
N ILE A 10 3.97 10.76 -5.84
CA ILE A 10 2.99 11.85 -6.00
C ILE A 10 3.62 12.93 -6.90
N HIS A 11 2.80 13.60 -7.71
CA HIS A 11 3.21 14.79 -8.48
C HIS A 11 2.48 16.03 -7.96
N PRO A 12 3.18 17.09 -7.53
CA PRO A 12 4.65 17.24 -7.44
C PRO A 12 5.31 16.25 -6.46
N ARG A 13 6.63 15.98 -6.59
CA ARG A 13 7.38 14.92 -5.87
C ARG A 13 7.54 15.20 -4.37
N ILE A 14 6.43 15.20 -3.65
CA ILE A 14 6.33 15.45 -2.20
C ILE A 14 6.25 14.15 -1.38
N GLY A 15 6.24 13.00 -2.04
CA GLY A 15 6.13 11.70 -1.40
C GLY A 15 5.73 10.60 -2.38
N GLY A 16 5.18 9.52 -1.85
CA GLY A 16 4.62 8.41 -2.62
C GLY A 16 3.29 7.94 -2.05
N ILE A 17 2.52 7.25 -2.88
CA ILE A 17 1.32 6.53 -2.48
C ILE A 17 1.62 5.05 -2.58
N ILE A 18 1.20 4.31 -1.57
CA ILE A 18 1.16 2.85 -1.57
C ILE A 18 -0.30 2.45 -1.36
N LEU A 19 -0.84 1.69 -2.30
CA LEU A 19 -2.13 1.02 -2.16
C LEU A 19 -1.85 -0.47 -1.89
N ALA A 20 -2.34 -0.96 -0.76
CA ALA A 20 -2.16 -2.34 -0.35
C ALA A 20 -3.52 -2.99 -0.10
N ASN A 21 -3.78 -4.13 -0.76
CA ASN A 21 -4.90 -4.99 -0.39
C ASN A 21 -4.41 -6.03 0.62
N ILE A 22 -4.71 -5.82 1.89
CA ILE A 22 -4.22 -6.66 3.00
C ILE A 22 -5.34 -6.96 3.99
N GLU A 23 -5.32 -8.15 4.58
CA GLU A 23 -6.36 -8.56 5.54
C GLU A 23 -6.16 -7.91 6.92
N LYS A 24 -4.91 -7.70 7.35
CA LYS A 24 -4.60 -7.16 8.69
C LYS A 24 -3.59 -6.03 8.64
N LEU A 25 -3.93 -4.91 9.26
CA LEU A 25 -3.06 -3.73 9.39
C LEU A 25 -1.69 -4.07 10.01
N SER A 26 -1.61 -5.06 10.90
CA SER A 26 -0.34 -5.50 11.49
C SER A 26 0.64 -6.01 10.42
N GLN A 27 0.15 -6.75 9.42
CA GLN A 27 1.00 -7.25 8.33
C GLN A 27 1.61 -6.09 7.54
N LEU A 28 0.82 -5.06 7.22
CA LEU A 28 1.33 -3.85 6.57
C LEU A 28 2.37 -3.15 7.45
N LYS A 29 2.13 -3.03 8.76
CA LYS A 29 3.09 -2.40 9.68
C LYS A 29 4.41 -3.18 9.77
N ASP A 30 4.35 -4.51 9.78
CA ASP A 30 5.55 -5.35 9.82
C ASP A 30 6.37 -5.18 8.54
N ILE A 31 5.70 -5.13 7.38
CA ILE A 31 6.35 -4.83 6.09
C ILE A 31 6.98 -3.44 6.09
N LEU A 32 6.25 -2.41 6.54
CA LEU A 32 6.76 -1.03 6.57
C LEU A 32 7.96 -0.89 7.51
N ARG A 33 8.07 -1.70 8.58
CA ARG A 33 9.23 -1.68 9.47
C ARG A 33 10.50 -2.21 8.82
N GLU A 34 10.37 -3.05 7.80
CA GLU A 34 11.49 -3.57 7.02
C GLU A 34 11.90 -2.63 5.87
N ASP A 35 11.12 -1.59 5.59
CA ASP A 35 11.41 -0.62 4.53
C ASP A 35 12.65 0.23 4.89
N PRO A 36 13.67 0.33 4.02
CA PRO A 36 14.82 1.20 4.22
C PRO A 36 14.45 2.65 4.54
N PHE A 37 13.34 3.18 4.02
CA PHE A 37 12.90 4.53 4.33
C PHE A 37 12.39 4.67 5.77
N TYR A 38 11.76 3.62 6.31
CA TYR A 38 11.36 3.57 7.71
C TYR A 38 12.57 3.37 8.62
N ILE A 39 13.44 2.41 8.31
CA ILE A 39 14.63 2.09 9.12
C ILE A 39 15.57 3.29 9.25
N ASN A 40 15.79 4.01 8.14
CA ASN A 40 16.65 5.19 8.13
C ASN A 40 15.91 6.47 8.54
N ASN A 41 14.64 6.36 8.96
CA ASN A 41 13.79 7.48 9.39
C ASN A 41 13.73 8.63 8.37
N ILE A 42 13.69 8.26 7.07
CA ILE A 42 13.71 9.17 5.91
C ILE A 42 12.29 9.64 5.54
N SER A 43 11.26 8.90 5.97
CA SER A 43 9.87 9.09 5.55
C SER A 43 8.90 8.96 6.71
N GLU A 44 7.91 9.84 6.76
CA GLU A 44 6.72 9.67 7.59
C GLU A 44 5.65 8.90 6.80
N TYR A 45 5.02 7.90 7.43
CA TYR A 45 3.94 7.12 6.83
C TYR A 45 2.61 7.48 7.47
N ALA A 46 1.67 7.98 6.66
CA ALA A 46 0.27 8.12 7.03
C ALA A 46 -0.52 6.93 6.47
N ILE A 47 -1.15 6.14 7.35
CA ILE A 47 -1.96 4.98 6.95
C ILE A 47 -3.44 5.33 7.11
N THR A 48 -4.18 5.27 6.00
CA THR A 48 -5.62 5.52 5.97
C THR A 48 -6.34 4.28 5.48
N ASN A 49 -7.18 3.70 6.34
CA ASN A 49 -8.05 2.58 5.96
C ASN A 49 -9.27 3.12 5.21
N PHE A 50 -9.62 2.48 4.09
CA PHE A 50 -10.82 2.83 3.36
C PHE A 50 -11.41 1.62 2.64
N THR A 51 -12.69 1.70 2.30
CA THR A 51 -13.39 0.71 1.49
C THR A 51 -13.73 1.33 0.14
N PRO A 52 -13.10 0.88 -0.97
CA PRO A 52 -13.43 1.41 -2.29
C PRO A 52 -14.88 1.05 -2.65
N THR A 53 -15.62 2.01 -3.19
CA THR A 53 -17.02 1.80 -3.63
C THR A 53 -17.16 1.69 -5.15
N LYS A 54 -16.11 2.05 -5.91
CA LYS A 54 -16.08 1.97 -7.38
C LYS A 54 -14.64 1.86 -7.87
N TRP A 55 -14.42 1.02 -8.88
CA TRP A 55 -13.14 0.89 -9.59
C TRP A 55 -13.39 0.43 -11.04
N ASN A 56 -12.35 0.51 -11.88
CA ASN A 56 -12.40 -0.05 -13.22
C ASN A 56 -12.29 -1.58 -13.15
N LYS A 57 -13.08 -2.32 -13.95
CA LYS A 57 -13.05 -3.81 -13.98
C LYS A 57 -11.65 -4.38 -14.21
N ASN A 58 -10.77 -3.65 -14.87
CA ASN A 58 -9.36 -4.05 -15.08
C ASN A 58 -8.56 -4.14 -13.77
N LEU A 59 -9.03 -3.53 -12.69
CA LEU A 59 -8.45 -3.63 -11.35
C LEU A 59 -9.06 -4.76 -10.51
N ASN A 60 -9.97 -5.59 -11.06
CA ASN A 60 -10.56 -6.69 -10.31
C ASN A 60 -9.50 -7.66 -9.75
N ILE A 61 -8.39 -7.85 -10.46
CA ILE A 61 -7.27 -8.67 -10.00
C ILE A 61 -6.75 -8.21 -8.62
N PHE A 62 -6.78 -6.90 -8.35
CA PHE A 62 -6.29 -6.33 -7.09
C PHE A 62 -7.22 -6.64 -5.90
N PHE A 63 -8.48 -6.98 -6.17
CA PHE A 63 -9.50 -7.23 -5.15
C PHE A 63 -9.90 -8.71 -5.03
N GLN A 64 -9.37 -9.58 -5.89
CA GLN A 64 -9.64 -11.02 -5.82
C GLN A 64 -8.84 -11.64 -4.67
N LYS A 65 -9.53 -12.38 -3.79
CA LYS A 65 -8.84 -13.22 -2.81
C LYS A 65 -8.17 -14.38 -3.54
N HIS A 66 -6.85 -14.46 -3.46
CA HIS A 66 -6.13 -15.65 -3.84
C HIS A 66 -6.25 -16.67 -2.69
N GLU A 67 -7.01 -17.75 -2.92
CA GLU A 67 -7.02 -18.95 -2.06
C GLU A 67 -5.65 -19.66 -2.05
#